data_AF-A0A7C1AQC2-F1
#
_entry.id   AF-A0A7C1AQC2-F1
#
_cell.length_a   1.000
_cell.length_b   1.000
_cell.length_c   1.000
_cell.angle_alpha   90.00
_cell.angle_beta   90.00
_cell.angle_gamma   90.00
#
_symmetry.space_group_name_H-M   'P 1'
#
loop_
_entity.id
_entity.type
_entity.pdbx_description
1 polymer ?
#
loop_
_entity_poly.entity_id
_entity_poly.type
_entity_poly.pdbx_seq_one_letter_code
_entity_poly.pdbx_strand_id
1 'polypeptide(L)' 'MLPYNLDHVAIAVDNIDSAIDGYRTLFNIEVVYREVVVEQGVEEAMLAVGGSFVQLLQPLSVDTPVGKFLAS' A
#
# COMPACT_ATOMS: atom_id res chain seq x y z
N MET A 1 16.17 6.05 -22.18
CA MET A 1 15.46 5.19 -21.20
C MET A 1 16.41 5.00 -20.03
N LEU A 2 15.97 5.26 -18.80
CA LEU A 2 16.82 5.01 -17.63
C LEU A 2 16.95 3.49 -17.42
N PRO A 3 18.09 2.99 -16.92
CA PRO A 3 18.32 1.56 -16.73
C PRO A 3 17.44 0.94 -15.63
N TYR A 4 16.82 1.76 -14.78
CA TYR A 4 15.97 1.35 -13.67
C TYR A 4 14.69 2.16 -13.67
N ASN A 5 13.56 1.50 -13.42
CA ASN A 5 12.28 2.12 -13.14
C ASN A 5 11.91 1.85 -11.68
N LEU A 6 11.22 2.81 -11.08
CA LEU A 6 10.60 2.61 -9.77
C LEU A 6 9.46 1.61 -9.94
N ASP A 7 9.50 0.50 -9.22
CA ASP A 7 8.39 -0.45 -9.22
C ASP A 7 7.21 0.13 -8.44
N HIS A 8 7.43 0.39 -7.14
CA HIS A 8 6.44 0.97 -6.26
C HIS A 8 7.04 1.77 -5.10
N VAL A 9 6.19 2.54 -4.43
CA VAL A 9 6.43 3.13 -3.11
C VAL A 9 5.41 2.56 -2.14
N ALA A 10 5.88 1.90 -1.09
CA ALA A 10 5.04 1.39 -0.02
C ALA A 10 4.72 2.48 1.01
N ILE A 11 3.45 2.55 1.42
CA ILE A 11 2.94 3.46 2.45
C ILE A 11 2.22 2.60 3.49
N ALA A 12 2.76 2.59 4.72
CA ALA A 12 2.11 1.97 5.87
C ALA A 12 0.89 2.80 6.27
N VAL A 13 -0.26 2.14 6.47
CA VAL A 13 -1.53 2.77 6.83
C VAL A 13 -2.23 1.98 7.94
N ASP A 14 -2.91 2.68 8.85
CA ASP A 14 -3.70 2.02 9.90
C ASP A 14 -4.96 1.34 9.35
N ASN A 15 -5.57 1.92 8.31
CA ASN A 15 -6.77 1.40 7.67
C ASN A 15 -6.68 1.52 6.13
N ILE A 16 -6.66 0.38 5.45
CA ILE A 16 -6.47 0.30 4.00
C ILE A 16 -7.67 0.83 3.23
N ASP A 17 -8.90 0.57 3.70
CA ASP A 17 -10.12 1.01 3.04
C ASP A 17 -10.24 2.54 3.05
N SER A 18 -9.96 3.17 4.20
CA SER A 18 -9.95 4.63 4.34
C SER A 18 -8.88 5.28 3.46
N ALA A 19 -7.70 4.65 3.36
CA ALA A 19 -6.64 5.12 2.48
C ALA A 19 -7.05 5.02 1.00
N ILE A 20 -7.60 3.88 0.58
CA ILE A 20 -8.13 3.68 -0.78
C ILE A 20 -9.18 4.74 -1.12
N ASP A 21 -10.16 4.97 -0.23
CA ASP A 21 -11.20 5.97 -0.42
C ASP A 21 -10.63 7.39 -0.54
N GLY A 22 -9.57 7.71 0.21
CA GLY A 22 -8.83 8.95 0.08
C GLY A 22 -8.19 9.12 -1.30
N TYR A 23 -7.47 8.10 -1.80
CA TYR A 23 -6.87 8.12 -3.13
C TYR A 23 -7.91 8.20 -4.24
N ARG A 24 -9.02 7.48 -4.10
CA ARG A 24 -10.15 7.53 -5.02
C ARG A 24 -10.76 8.93 -5.05
N THR A 25 -11.03 9.53 -3.91
CA THR A 25 -11.71 10.83 -3.82
C THR A 25 -10.83 11.99 -4.30
N LEU A 26 -9.55 11.99 -3.92
CA LEU A 26 -8.64 13.11 -4.23
C LEU A 26 -8.07 13.05 -5.64
N PHE A 27 -7.84 11.83 -6.16
CA PHE A 27 -7.09 11.65 -7.39
C PHE A 27 -7.83 10.81 -8.45
N ASN A 28 -9.03 10.29 -8.13
CA ASN A 28 -9.81 9.41 -9.01
C ASN A 28 -9.00 8.18 -9.46
N ILE A 29 -8.21 7.62 -8.53
CA ILE A 29 -7.41 6.41 -8.73
C ILE A 29 -8.16 5.22 -8.12
N GLU A 30 -8.22 4.11 -8.85
CA GLU A 30 -8.82 2.86 -8.39
C GLU A 30 -7.74 1.82 -8.05
N VAL A 31 -8.10 0.88 -7.17
CA VAL A 31 -7.23 -0.25 -6.81
C VAL A 31 -7.15 -1.22 -7.98
N VAL A 32 -5.93 -1.59 -8.36
CA VAL A 32 -5.68 -2.56 -9.45
C VAL A 32 -5.37 -3.96 -8.91
N TYR A 33 -4.95 -4.05 -7.65
CA TYR A 33 -4.63 -5.31 -6.98
C TYR A 33 -4.83 -5.15 -5.47
N ARG A 34 -5.37 -6.17 -4.81
CA ARG A 34 -5.50 -6.24 -3.35
C ARG A 34 -5.37 -7.68 -2.89
N GLU A 35 -4.55 -7.91 -1.87
CA GLU A 35 -4.30 -9.25 -1.32
C GLU A 35 -3.98 -9.19 0.17
N VAL A 36 -4.36 -10.24 0.90
CA VAL A 36 -3.87 -10.50 2.25
C VAL A 36 -2.64 -11.43 2.16
N VAL A 37 -1.47 -10.89 2.45
CA VAL A 37 -0.19 -11.61 2.41
C VAL A 37 0.21 -12.03 3.83
N VAL A 38 -0.35 -13.16 4.28
CA VAL A 38 -0.20 -13.66 5.66
C VAL A 38 1.27 -13.86 6.06
N GLU A 39 2.09 -14.36 5.14
CA GLU A 39 3.53 -14.59 5.37
C GLU A 39 4.32 -13.30 5.67
N GLN A 40 3.85 -12.16 5.17
CA GLN A 40 4.44 -10.85 5.44
C GLN A 40 3.71 -10.08 6.54
N GLY A 41 2.56 -10.59 7.00
CA GLY A 41 1.76 -9.98 8.04
C GLY A 41 1.09 -8.68 7.60
N VAL A 42 0.73 -8.56 6.32
CA VAL A 42 0.07 -7.36 5.77
C VAL A 42 -1.14 -7.71 4.90
N GLU A 43 -2.07 -6.79 4.84
CA GLU A 43 -2.98 -6.63 3.71
C GLU A 43 -2.44 -5.49 2.83
N GLU A 44 -2.39 -5.73 1.52
CA GLU A 44 -1.84 -4.77 0.58
C GLU A 44 -2.83 -4.39 -0.51
N ALA A 45 -2.69 -3.16 -1.03
CA ALA A 45 -3.42 -2.67 -2.19
C ALA A 45 -2.50 -1.85 -3.09
N MET A 46 -2.51 -2.14 -4.39
CA MET A 46 -1.72 -1.42 -5.39
C MET A 46 -2.59 -0.42 -6.14
N LEU A 47 -2.09 0.80 -6.27
CA LEU A 47 -2.68 1.91 -7.01
C LEU A 47 -1.73 2.29 -8.15
N ALA A 48 -2.18 2.18 -9.40
CA ALA A 48 -1.35 2.49 -10.55
C ALA A 48 -1.12 4.00 -10.71
N VAL A 49 0.14 4.44 -10.78
CA VAL A 49 0.54 5.86 -10.90
C VAL A 49 1.74 5.99 -11.83
N GLY A 50 1.54 6.62 -12.99
CA GLY A 50 2.64 7.06 -13.85
C GLY A 50 3.61 5.97 -14.35
N GLY A 51 3.17 4.72 -14.42
CA GLY A 51 4.02 3.57 -14.79
C GLY A 51 4.67 2.84 -13.60
N SER A 52 4.32 3.24 -12.38
CA SER A 52 4.71 2.62 -11.09
C SER A 52 3.47 2.40 -10.23
N PHE A 53 3.65 1.98 -8.98
CA PHE A 53 2.55 1.82 -8.03
C PHE A 53 2.77 2.59 -6.72
N VAL A 54 1.67 3.06 -6.14
CA VAL A 54 1.60 3.29 -4.70
C VAL A 54 1.05 2.01 -4.08
N GLN A 55 1.79 1.42 -3.15
CA GLN A 55 1.37 0.22 -2.42
C GLN A 55 0.96 0.62 -1.01
N LEU A 56 -0.32 0.43 -0.68
CA LEU A 56 -0.82 0.63 0.67
C LEU A 56 -0.61 -0.66 1.45
N LEU A 57 -0.05 -0.57 2.67
CA LEU A 57 0.19 -1.71 3.54
C LEU A 57 -0.50 -1.50 4.88
N GLN A 58 -1.52 -2.31 5.18
CA GLN A 58 -2.12 -2.39 6.50
C GLN A 58 -1.57 -3.62 7.22
N PRO A 59 -1.05 -3.48 8.45
CA PRO A 59 -0.56 -4.63 9.19
C PRO A 59 -1.72 -5.53 9.65
N LEU A 60 -1.52 -6.85 9.60
CA LEU A 60 -2.48 -7.81 10.15
C LEU A 60 -2.47 -7.86 11.69
N SER A 61 -1.39 -7.40 12.31
CA SER A 61 -1.29 -7.19 13.75
C SER A 61 -0.21 -6.17 14.11
N VAL A 62 -0.25 -5.64 15.33
CA VAL A 62 0.77 -4.70 15.85
C VAL A 62 2.18 -5.32 15.92
N ASP A 63 2.29 -6.65 15.96
CA ASP A 63 3.57 -7.34 16.11
C ASP A 63 4.35 -7.53 14.80
N THR A 64 3.73 -7.23 13.65
CA THR A 64 4.38 -7.32 12.33
C THR A 64 5.36 -6.16 12.11
N PRO A 65 6.30 -6.25 11.14
CA PRO A 65 7.23 -5.15 10.87
C PRO A 65 6.51 -3.82 10.59
N VAL A 66 5.44 -3.83 9.78
CA VAL A 66 4.61 -2.66 9.49
C VAL A 66 3.84 -2.21 10.74
N GLY A 67 3.29 -3.15 11.53
CA GLY A 67 2.58 -2.83 12.77
C GLY A 67 3.47 -2.11 13.79
N LYS A 68 4.71 -2.57 13.94
CA LYS A 68 5.72 -1.93 14.79
C LYS A 68 6.16 -0.56 14.28
N PHE A 69 6.25 -0.39 12.96
CA PHE A 69 6.56 0.90 12.33
C PHE A 69 5.47 1.94 12.59
N LEU A 70 4.18 1.55 12.55
CA LEU A 70 3.08 2.48 12.82
C LEU A 70 2.94 2.83 14.31
N ALA A 71 3.40 1.95 15.21
CA ALA A 71 3.34 2.17 16.65
C ALA A 71 4.49 3.05 17.21
N SER A 72 5.45 3.47 16.37
CA SER A 72 6.63 4.25 16.78
C SER A 72 6.44 5.75 16.73
#